data_AF-A0A849BLI1-F1
#
_entry.id   AF-A0A849BLI1-F1
#
_cell.length_a   1.000
_cell.length_b   1.000
_cell.length_c   1.000
_cell.angle_alpha   90.00
_cell.angle_beta   90.00
_cell.angle_gamma   90.00
#
_symmetry.space_group_name_H-M   'P 1'
#
loop_
_entity.id
_entity.type
_entity.pdbx_description
1 polymer ?
#
loop_
_entity_poly.entity_id
_entity_poly.type
_entity_poly.pdbx_seq_one_letter_code
_entity_poly.pdbx_strand_id
1 'polypeptide(L)'
;MLPDRDGAARWIPTHEGADDVPGTPLVSRAGTPLARSGGAGTPLGGGCWGGGAPVTARSRRGWPSTGRTAPAAPGSTGSLRPAAAPARGRRARRARRSTPVAVPTITLNDGRAIPQLGFGVFQIEPENTEQAVLTAFEAGYRHIDTAEMYGNEKEVGAAVASSDLDRSDVWITSKLNNGFHRPDDAERAMDQTLADLGTDHVDLFLIHWPLPTQYDGDYVSTWKALEKFKADGRARSIGVSNFQVDHLERLARECDVVPAVNQIEVHPYFTNEAVRAYGSEHGIATEAWSPIAQGGVLKDPVISEIAERVGKSTAQVTLAWHIARGDIIFPKSVTPERVRANFDIFDVGLTEEDVRRITALDKGEDGRTGPNPDTFDMIPS
;
A
#
# COMPACT_ATOMS: atom_id res chain seq x y z
N MET A 1 -28.34 29.19 -23.84
CA MET A 1 -26.94 29.67 -23.71
C MET A 1 -26.68 29.81 -22.23
N LEU A 2 -26.50 28.66 -21.57
CA LEU A 2 -25.22 28.02 -21.18
C LEU A 2 -24.55 28.76 -20.01
N PRO A 3 -24.59 28.20 -18.79
CA PRO A 3 -23.62 28.50 -17.75
C PRO A 3 -22.37 27.63 -17.94
N ASP A 4 -21.20 28.22 -17.71
CA ASP A 4 -19.93 27.53 -17.62
C ASP A 4 -19.94 26.62 -16.39
N ARG A 5 -19.64 25.35 -16.60
CA ARG A 5 -19.45 24.32 -15.58
C ARG A 5 -17.96 24.06 -15.53
N ASP A 6 -17.33 24.36 -14.41
CA ASP A 6 -16.12 23.68 -13.93
C ASP A 6 -15.93 24.04 -12.45
N GLY A 7 -16.65 23.31 -11.60
CA GLY A 7 -16.57 23.39 -10.15
C GLY A 7 -15.73 22.24 -9.60
N ALA A 8 -14.45 22.15 -9.98
CA ALA A 8 -13.52 21.22 -9.36
C ALA A 8 -12.94 21.85 -8.08
N ALA A 9 -13.56 21.59 -6.93
CA ALA A 9 -12.97 21.91 -5.64
C ALA A 9 -11.80 20.95 -5.37
N ARG A 10 -10.62 21.29 -5.87
CA ARG A 10 -9.36 20.64 -5.50
C ARG A 10 -9.05 21.00 -4.04
N TRP A 11 -8.96 20.01 -3.15
CA TRP A 11 -8.34 20.21 -1.85
C TRP A 11 -6.85 20.51 -2.08
N ILE A 12 -6.46 21.77 -1.91
CA ILE A 12 -5.09 22.26 -1.97
C ILE A 12 -4.75 22.75 -0.56
N PRO A 13 -3.81 22.13 0.17
CA PRO A 13 -3.32 22.71 1.42
C PRO A 13 -2.53 23.99 1.08
N THR A 14 -3.01 25.14 1.55
CA THR A 14 -2.33 26.42 1.41
C THR A 14 -1.11 26.47 2.34
N HIS A 15 0.08 26.66 1.76
CA HIS A 15 1.28 27.12 2.46
C HIS A 15 1.45 28.63 2.22
N GLU A 16 1.27 29.43 3.27
CA GLU A 16 1.92 30.74 3.46
C GLU A 16 2.49 30.68 4.88
N GLY A 17 3.79 30.82 5.13
CA GLY A 17 4.55 32.05 4.90
C GLY A 17 4.68 32.75 6.25
N ALA A 18 5.67 32.34 7.05
CA ALA A 18 5.97 32.88 8.37
C ALA A 18 6.69 34.23 8.27
N ASP A 19 6.27 35.20 9.09
CA ASP A 19 7.07 36.35 9.52
C ASP A 19 6.83 36.60 11.03
N ASP A 20 7.93 36.67 11.79
CA ASP A 20 8.04 37.07 13.21
C ASP A 20 7.57 38.54 13.43
N VAL A 21 7.20 39.09 14.60
CA VAL A 21 7.92 39.24 15.90
C VAL A 21 6.92 39.74 17.03
N PRO A 22 7.26 40.07 18.31
CA PRO A 22 6.64 39.47 19.51
C PRO A 22 5.95 40.45 20.50
N GLY A 23 5.25 39.92 21.53
CA GLY A 23 4.98 40.69 22.76
C GLY A 23 3.83 40.25 23.69
N THR A 24 4.15 39.38 24.67
CA THR A 24 3.73 39.36 26.11
C THR A 24 2.25 39.42 26.57
N PRO A 25 1.91 38.95 27.80
CA PRO A 25 0.81 38.01 28.02
C PRO A 25 -0.39 38.58 28.79
N LEU A 26 -1.52 37.89 28.70
CA LEU A 26 -2.62 38.06 29.66
C LEU A 26 -3.07 36.73 30.26
N VAL A 27 -3.04 36.75 31.58
CA VAL A 27 -3.47 35.75 32.55
C VAL A 27 -5.00 35.69 32.59
N SER A 28 -5.62 34.49 32.64
CA SER A 28 -6.56 34.16 33.73
C SER A 28 -7.11 32.71 33.71
N ARG A 29 -6.88 32.05 34.84
CA ARG A 29 -7.79 31.21 35.65
C ARG A 29 -8.43 29.93 35.07
N ALA A 30 -7.78 28.82 35.42
CA ALA A 30 -8.26 27.73 36.30
C ALA A 30 -9.78 27.48 36.45
N GLY A 31 -10.17 26.25 36.10
CA GLY A 31 -11.31 25.51 36.66
C GLY A 31 -10.99 24.02 36.68
N THR A 32 -10.89 23.44 37.88
CA THR A 32 -10.59 22.03 38.19
C THR A 32 -11.89 21.18 38.13
N PRO A 33 -11.80 19.83 38.05
CA PRO A 33 -12.81 18.96 37.44
C PRO A 33 -13.82 18.37 38.46
N LEU A 34 -14.90 17.78 37.93
CA LEU A 34 -15.79 16.90 38.66
C LEU A 34 -15.65 15.46 38.14
N ALA A 35 -15.42 14.55 39.09
CA ALA A 35 -15.30 13.11 38.90
C ALA A 35 -16.56 12.36 39.38
N ARG A 36 -16.61 11.06 39.02
CA ARG A 36 -17.51 9.94 39.44
C ARG A 36 -18.69 9.70 38.49
N SER A 37 -19.11 8.48 38.17
CA SER A 37 -18.83 7.10 38.64
C SER A 37 -19.34 6.16 37.53
N GLY A 38 -18.68 5.06 37.19
CA GLY A 38 -18.88 3.76 37.84
C GLY A 38 -20.10 3.00 37.30
N GLY A 39 -19.88 1.99 36.45
CA GLY A 39 -20.90 1.07 35.97
C GLY A 39 -20.32 -0.06 35.13
N ALA A 40 -20.05 -1.20 35.77
CA ALA A 40 -19.62 -2.44 35.12
C ALA A 40 -20.77 -3.05 34.31
N GLY A 41 -20.50 -3.39 33.04
CA GLY A 41 -21.37 -4.18 32.18
C GLY A 41 -20.54 -5.26 31.49
N THR A 42 -20.85 -6.51 31.79
CA THR A 42 -20.28 -7.73 31.18
C THR A 42 -20.62 -7.80 29.68
N PRO A 43 -19.70 -8.17 28.77
CA PRO A 43 -20.09 -8.58 27.43
C PRO A 43 -20.34 -10.08 27.37
N LEU A 44 -21.56 -10.46 26.99
CA LEU A 44 -21.88 -11.76 26.41
C LEU A 44 -21.37 -11.74 24.96
N GLY A 45 -20.61 -12.78 24.58
CA GLY A 45 -19.82 -12.79 23.36
C GLY A 45 -20.53 -13.19 22.07
N GLY A 46 -19.72 -13.26 21.01
CA GLY A 46 -20.02 -13.93 19.75
C GLY A 46 -19.66 -13.09 18.53
N GLY A 47 -18.54 -13.44 17.88
CA GLY A 47 -18.13 -12.86 16.59
C GLY A 47 -16.95 -11.88 16.65
N CYS A 48 -15.86 -12.27 17.31
CA CYS A 48 -14.57 -11.65 17.01
C CYS A 48 -13.86 -12.59 16.03
N TRP A 49 -13.24 -12.04 14.99
CA TRP A 49 -12.33 -12.75 14.10
C TRP A 49 -11.17 -13.34 14.90
N GLY A 50 -11.40 -14.48 15.53
CA GLY A 50 -10.42 -15.17 16.34
C GLY A 50 -9.35 -15.77 15.43
N GLY A 51 -8.12 -15.29 15.55
CA GLY A 51 -6.96 -15.79 14.82
C GLY A 51 -6.78 -17.30 15.03
N GLY A 52 -7.07 -18.08 14.00
CA GLY A 52 -6.77 -19.51 13.94
C GLY A 52 -5.42 -19.76 13.27
N ALA A 53 -4.46 -20.30 14.02
CA ALA A 53 -3.19 -20.81 13.49
C ALA A 53 -3.41 -22.02 12.54
N PRO A 54 -2.49 -22.27 11.58
CA PRO A 54 -2.72 -23.25 10.52
C PRO A 54 -2.62 -24.69 11.04
N VAL A 55 -3.59 -25.51 10.64
CA VAL A 55 -3.63 -26.96 10.88
C VAL A 55 -2.52 -27.65 10.10
N THR A 56 -1.67 -28.38 10.82
CA THR A 56 -0.58 -29.18 10.25
C THR A 56 -1.11 -30.43 9.54
N ALA A 57 -0.62 -30.64 8.32
CA ALA A 57 -0.96 -31.77 7.47
C ALA A 57 -0.54 -33.12 8.08
N ARG A 58 -1.49 -34.06 8.15
CA ARG A 58 -1.24 -35.46 8.49
C ARG A 58 -0.87 -36.29 7.26
N SER A 59 -0.02 -37.26 7.55
CA SER A 59 0.75 -38.08 6.62
C SER A 59 0.06 -39.36 6.09
N ARG A 60 0.59 -39.85 4.96
CA ARG A 60 0.77 -41.26 4.50
C ARG A 60 -0.41 -42.03 3.88
N ARG A 61 -0.17 -42.52 2.65
CA ARG A 61 -0.11 -43.94 2.15
C ARG A 61 0.06 -43.86 0.61
N GLY A 62 1.11 -44.37 -0.06
CA GLY A 62 1.46 -45.78 -0.35
C GLY A 62 0.63 -46.30 -1.54
N TRP A 63 1.12 -46.46 -2.78
CA TRP A 63 1.91 -47.58 -3.39
C TRP A 63 1.77 -47.48 -4.95
N PRO A 64 2.40 -48.32 -5.81
CA PRO A 64 3.73 -48.91 -5.81
C PRO A 64 4.49 -48.72 -7.15
N SER A 65 5.76 -49.13 -7.12
CA SER A 65 6.76 -49.21 -8.19
C SER A 65 6.50 -50.30 -9.25
N THR A 66 6.90 -50.03 -10.50
CA THR A 66 7.38 -51.07 -11.43
C THR A 66 8.63 -50.56 -12.15
N GLY A 67 9.73 -51.30 -12.00
CA GLY A 67 11.04 -50.93 -12.53
C GLY A 67 11.28 -51.34 -13.99
N ARG A 68 12.41 -50.84 -14.52
CA ARG A 68 13.24 -51.56 -15.50
C ARG A 68 14.63 -50.92 -15.61
N THR A 69 15.61 -51.66 -15.09
CA THR A 69 16.98 -51.92 -15.58
C THR A 69 17.64 -50.95 -16.58
N ALA A 70 18.82 -50.44 -16.17
CA ALA A 70 19.90 -49.98 -17.04
C ALA A 70 20.63 -51.16 -17.72
N PRO A 71 21.47 -50.87 -18.73
CA PRO A 71 22.90 -51.14 -18.56
C PRO A 71 23.82 -50.03 -19.12
N ALA A 72 25.09 -50.10 -18.73
CA ALA A 72 26.14 -49.10 -18.98
C ALA A 72 27.18 -49.54 -20.04
N ALA A 73 27.76 -48.51 -20.69
CA ALA A 73 29.11 -48.38 -21.29
C ALA A 73 29.46 -49.20 -22.56
N PRO A 74 30.57 -48.94 -23.32
CA PRO A 74 31.62 -47.90 -23.19
C PRO A 74 32.02 -47.20 -24.54
N GLY A 75 33.05 -46.32 -24.52
CA GLY A 75 34.04 -46.28 -25.61
C GLY A 75 34.22 -44.98 -26.41
N SER A 76 35.45 -44.48 -26.39
CA SER A 76 36.05 -43.32 -27.05
C SER A 76 36.13 -43.39 -28.58
N THR A 77 36.30 -42.24 -29.25
CA THR A 77 37.43 -41.96 -30.19
C THR A 77 37.48 -40.48 -30.55
N GLY A 78 38.69 -39.91 -30.56
CA GLY A 78 38.96 -38.52 -30.89
C GLY A 78 39.07 -38.23 -32.39
N SER A 79 39.04 -36.94 -32.71
CA SER A 79 39.52 -36.40 -33.98
C SER A 79 40.00 -34.97 -33.75
N LEU A 80 41.33 -34.80 -33.86
CA LEU A 80 42.04 -33.52 -33.87
C LEU A 80 41.76 -32.77 -35.18
N ARG A 81 41.46 -31.46 -35.08
CA ARG A 81 41.53 -30.50 -36.19
C ARG A 81 42.24 -29.22 -35.71
N PRO A 82 42.96 -28.52 -36.61
CA PRO A 82 44.06 -27.64 -36.23
C PRO A 82 43.63 -26.26 -35.73
N ALA A 83 44.51 -25.68 -34.93
CA ALA A 83 44.38 -24.39 -34.27
C ALA A 83 44.28 -23.21 -35.24
N ALA A 84 43.24 -22.39 -35.06
CA ALA A 84 43.16 -21.04 -35.60
C ALA A 84 43.67 -20.02 -34.56
N ALA A 85 44.43 -19.03 -35.03
CA ALA A 85 45.11 -18.00 -34.23
C ALA A 85 44.14 -17.17 -33.36
N PRO A 86 44.57 -16.69 -32.17
CA PRO A 86 43.69 -15.91 -31.32
C PRO A 86 43.56 -14.47 -31.86
N ALA A 87 42.37 -14.13 -32.35
CA ALA A 87 41.96 -12.75 -32.54
C ALA A 87 41.91 -12.06 -31.18
N ARG A 88 42.55 -10.88 -31.07
CA ARG A 88 42.53 -10.02 -29.89
C ARG A 88 41.11 -9.49 -29.66
N GLY A 89 40.30 -10.26 -28.95
CA GLY A 89 38.99 -9.84 -28.47
C GLY A 89 39.16 -8.81 -27.35
N ARG A 90 38.75 -7.57 -27.64
CA ARG A 90 38.49 -6.56 -26.61
C ARG A 90 37.54 -7.18 -25.58
N ARG A 91 38.03 -7.45 -24.37
CA ARG A 91 37.18 -7.73 -23.21
C ARG A 91 36.32 -6.49 -22.97
N ALA A 92 35.11 -6.49 -23.52
CA ALA A 92 34.06 -5.66 -22.98
C ALA A 92 33.94 -6.03 -21.49
N ARG A 93 34.21 -5.07 -20.60
CA ARG A 93 33.82 -5.18 -19.19
C ARG A 93 32.32 -5.43 -19.21
N ARG A 94 31.92 -6.70 -19.07
CA ARG A 94 30.56 -7.08 -18.76
C ARG A 94 30.30 -6.41 -17.42
N ALA A 95 29.61 -5.27 -17.44
CA ALA A 95 29.10 -4.65 -16.24
C ALA A 95 28.44 -5.77 -15.45
N ARG A 96 28.82 -5.92 -14.18
CA ARG A 96 28.07 -6.79 -13.27
C ARG A 96 26.65 -6.26 -13.34
N ARG A 97 25.75 -6.95 -14.06
CA ARG A 97 24.32 -6.79 -13.84
C ARG A 97 24.15 -7.17 -12.38
N SER A 98 23.95 -6.18 -11.52
CA SER A 98 23.39 -6.42 -10.20
C SER A 98 22.16 -7.29 -10.44
N THR A 99 22.07 -8.40 -9.72
CA THR A 99 20.82 -9.16 -9.67
C THR A 99 19.76 -8.15 -9.25
N PRO A 100 18.65 -7.98 -10.01
CA PRO A 100 17.61 -7.05 -9.61
C PRO A 100 17.18 -7.40 -8.19
N VAL A 101 17.21 -6.41 -7.29
CA VAL A 101 16.76 -6.60 -5.92
C VAL A 101 15.26 -6.87 -6.01
N ALA A 102 14.86 -8.08 -5.63
CA ALA A 102 13.45 -8.43 -5.62
C ALA A 102 12.75 -7.64 -4.51
N VAL A 103 11.66 -6.96 -4.85
CA VAL A 103 10.78 -6.31 -3.87
C VAL A 103 10.22 -7.39 -2.95
N PRO A 104 10.40 -7.29 -1.61
CA PRO A 104 9.79 -8.22 -0.67
C PRO A 104 8.27 -8.23 -0.80
N THR A 105 7.65 -9.35 -0.46
CA THR A 105 6.18 -9.48 -0.46
C THR A 105 5.66 -9.73 0.95
N ILE A 106 4.48 -9.19 1.25
CA ILE A 106 3.71 -9.49 2.46
C ILE A 106 2.62 -10.52 2.12
N THR A 107 2.49 -11.57 2.93
CA THR A 107 1.38 -12.53 2.77
C THR A 107 0.16 -12.00 3.52
N LEU A 108 -0.94 -11.79 2.80
CA LEU A 108 -2.22 -11.35 3.34
C LEU A 108 -2.97 -12.51 4.01
N ASN A 109 -4.00 -12.19 4.81
CA ASN A 109 -4.81 -13.19 5.51
C ASN A 109 -5.57 -14.15 4.60
N ASP A 110 -5.70 -13.84 3.31
CA ASP A 110 -6.31 -14.70 2.30
C ASP A 110 -5.28 -15.52 1.49
N GLY A 111 -4.01 -15.49 1.91
CA GLY A 111 -2.90 -16.26 1.35
C GLY A 111 -2.22 -15.64 0.13
N ARG A 112 -2.67 -14.47 -0.34
CA ARG A 112 -2.04 -13.77 -1.47
C ARG A 112 -0.81 -13.00 -1.02
N ALA A 113 0.15 -12.84 -1.93
CA ALA A 113 1.39 -12.12 -1.68
C ALA A 113 1.37 -10.77 -2.39
N ILE A 114 1.30 -9.67 -1.63
CA ILE A 114 1.35 -8.31 -2.16
C ILE A 114 2.80 -7.78 -2.13
N PRO A 115 3.31 -7.13 -3.20
CA PRO A 115 4.59 -6.44 -3.14
C PRO A 115 4.57 -5.32 -2.11
N GLN A 116 5.52 -5.35 -1.17
CA GLN A 116 5.61 -4.39 -0.07
C GLN A 116 5.88 -2.96 -0.55
N LEU A 117 6.47 -2.81 -1.74
CA LEU A 117 6.66 -1.53 -2.40
C LEU A 117 5.85 -1.48 -3.70
N GLY A 118 4.92 -0.52 -3.76
CA GLY A 118 4.15 -0.16 -4.94
C GLY A 118 4.39 1.27 -5.41
N PHE A 119 3.60 1.70 -6.39
CA PHE A 119 3.63 3.03 -6.98
C PHE A 119 2.21 3.61 -7.00
N GLY A 120 2.00 4.66 -6.21
CA GLY A 120 0.72 5.35 -6.14
C GLY A 120 0.58 6.42 -7.21
N VAL A 121 -0.61 6.53 -7.82
CA VAL A 121 -0.89 7.51 -8.88
C VAL A 121 -1.76 8.69 -8.42
N PHE A 122 -2.00 8.82 -7.11
CA PHE A 122 -2.73 9.95 -6.55
C PHE A 122 -2.10 11.30 -6.94
N GLN A 123 -2.94 12.23 -7.42
CA GLN A 123 -2.53 13.56 -7.90
C GLN A 123 -1.49 13.53 -9.04
N ILE A 124 -1.50 12.47 -9.86
CA ILE A 124 -0.90 12.52 -11.19
C ILE A 124 -2.04 12.84 -12.15
N GLU A 125 -1.93 13.95 -12.87
CA GLU A 125 -2.93 14.30 -13.91
C GLU A 125 -3.02 13.14 -14.92
N PRO A 126 -4.21 12.82 -15.44
CA PRO A 126 -4.41 11.67 -16.34
C PRO A 126 -3.39 11.61 -17.47
N GLU A 127 -3.14 12.72 -18.17
CA GLU A 127 -2.20 12.79 -19.30
C GLU A 127 -0.76 12.36 -18.96
N ASN A 128 -0.37 12.41 -17.69
CA ASN A 128 0.97 12.02 -17.22
C ASN A 128 1.00 10.63 -16.57
N THR A 129 -0.17 10.02 -16.31
CA THR A 129 -0.28 8.80 -15.51
C THR A 129 0.33 7.60 -16.23
N GLU A 130 0.02 7.41 -17.51
CA GLU A 130 0.54 6.27 -18.28
C GLU A 130 2.09 6.25 -18.27
N GLN A 131 2.72 7.36 -18.62
CA GLN A 131 4.18 7.47 -18.67
C GLN A 131 4.82 7.30 -17.28
N ALA A 132 4.18 7.77 -16.22
CA ALA A 132 4.67 7.60 -14.85
C ALA A 132 4.64 6.12 -14.44
N VAL A 133 3.57 5.41 -14.73
CA VAL A 133 3.42 3.96 -14.46
C VAL A 133 4.44 3.14 -15.28
N LEU A 134 4.61 3.44 -16.57
CA LEU A 134 5.64 2.81 -17.39
C LEU A 134 7.05 3.01 -16.82
N THR A 135 7.36 4.23 -16.36
CA THR A 135 8.63 4.54 -15.70
C THR A 135 8.81 3.71 -14.41
N ALA A 136 7.74 3.49 -13.66
CA ALA A 136 7.76 2.62 -12.49
C ALA A 136 8.02 1.16 -12.88
N PHE A 137 7.38 0.64 -13.93
CA PHE A 137 7.63 -0.71 -14.43
C PHE A 137 9.08 -0.91 -14.89
N GLU A 138 9.67 0.07 -15.58
CA GLU A 138 11.09 0.09 -15.96
C GLU A 138 12.02 0.05 -14.75
N ALA A 139 11.66 0.75 -13.66
CA ALA A 139 12.43 0.74 -12.42
C ALA A 139 12.32 -0.60 -11.65
N GLY A 140 11.26 -1.38 -11.90
CA GLY A 140 11.04 -2.70 -11.32
C GLY A 140 9.79 -2.82 -10.46
N TYR A 141 8.97 -1.78 -10.35
CA TYR A 141 7.70 -1.84 -9.60
C TYR A 141 6.75 -2.86 -10.24
N ARG A 142 6.00 -3.56 -9.39
CA ARG A 142 4.96 -4.52 -9.81
C ARG A 142 3.65 -4.34 -9.05
N HIS A 143 3.54 -3.34 -8.19
CA HIS A 143 2.32 -2.98 -7.47
C HIS A 143 1.96 -1.56 -7.84
N ILE A 144 0.78 -1.34 -8.44
CA ILE A 144 0.22 -0.03 -8.76
C ILE A 144 -1.01 0.22 -7.89
N ASP A 145 -1.02 1.35 -7.19
CA ASP A 145 -2.15 1.80 -6.38
C ASP A 145 -2.82 3.00 -7.07
N THR A 146 -4.09 2.82 -7.43
CA THR A 146 -4.99 3.84 -7.99
C THR A 146 -6.31 3.89 -7.22
N ALA A 147 -7.26 4.69 -7.68
CA ALA A 147 -8.63 4.75 -7.16
C ALA A 147 -9.54 5.38 -8.20
N GLU A 148 -10.83 5.02 -8.19
CA GLU A 148 -11.87 5.67 -9.00
C GLU A 148 -11.85 7.20 -8.83
N MET A 149 -11.66 7.68 -7.60
CA MET A 149 -11.59 9.11 -7.26
C MET A 149 -10.45 9.87 -7.92
N TYR A 150 -9.41 9.17 -8.40
CA TYR A 150 -8.25 9.82 -9.01
C TYR A 150 -8.50 10.14 -10.48
N GLY A 151 -9.52 9.53 -11.10
CA GLY A 151 -9.90 9.79 -12.48
C GLY A 151 -8.84 9.37 -13.51
N ASN A 152 -7.95 8.44 -13.15
CA ASN A 152 -6.83 8.03 -14.00
C ASN A 152 -6.64 6.50 -14.09
N GLU A 153 -7.68 5.71 -13.77
CA GLU A 153 -7.66 4.25 -13.90
C GLU A 153 -7.45 3.81 -15.35
N LYS A 154 -8.03 4.54 -16.30
CA LYS A 154 -7.88 4.25 -17.73
C LYS A 154 -6.43 4.34 -18.18
N GLU A 155 -5.68 5.32 -17.69
CA GLU A 155 -4.28 5.51 -18.02
C GLU A 155 -3.37 4.51 -17.31
N VAL A 156 -3.77 4.03 -16.12
CA VAL A 156 -3.13 2.85 -15.50
C VAL A 156 -3.34 1.61 -16.35
N GLY A 157 -4.57 1.35 -16.81
CA GLY A 157 -4.90 0.24 -17.71
C GLY A 157 -4.10 0.29 -19.02
N ALA A 158 -4.01 1.49 -19.61
CA ALA A 158 -3.20 1.73 -20.80
C ALA A 158 -1.72 1.40 -20.58
N ALA A 159 -1.13 1.83 -19.46
CA ALA A 159 0.27 1.52 -19.13
C ALA A 159 0.52 0.03 -18.94
N VAL A 160 -0.42 -0.70 -18.32
CA VAL A 160 -0.31 -2.15 -18.16
C VAL A 160 -0.37 -2.82 -19.53
N ALA A 161 -1.32 -2.44 -20.38
CA ALA A 161 -1.48 -3.00 -21.72
C ALA A 161 -0.32 -2.66 -22.68
N SER A 162 0.32 -1.50 -22.50
CA SER A 162 1.48 -1.07 -23.30
C SER A 162 2.82 -1.57 -22.75
N SER A 163 2.82 -2.16 -21.55
CA SER A 163 4.01 -2.80 -20.98
C SER A 163 4.27 -4.19 -21.55
N ASP A 164 5.52 -4.65 -21.49
CA ASP A 164 5.91 -6.03 -21.83
C ASP A 164 5.65 -7.03 -20.66
N LEU A 165 4.82 -6.65 -19.67
CA LEU A 165 4.57 -7.47 -18.49
C LEU A 165 3.30 -8.32 -18.66
N ASP A 166 3.36 -9.56 -18.20
CA ASP A 166 2.15 -10.37 -18.06
C ASP A 166 1.26 -9.77 -16.97
N ARG A 167 -0.07 -9.75 -17.16
CA ARG A 167 -1.03 -9.24 -16.17
C ARG A 167 -0.86 -9.90 -14.80
N SER A 168 -0.46 -11.17 -14.75
CA SER A 168 -0.20 -11.91 -13.51
C SER A 168 1.04 -11.45 -12.74
N ASP A 169 1.93 -10.70 -13.39
CA ASP A 169 3.12 -10.14 -12.75
C ASP A 169 2.85 -8.75 -12.16
N VAL A 170 1.67 -8.15 -12.43
CA VAL A 170 1.29 -6.83 -11.95
C VAL A 170 0.19 -6.97 -10.91
N TRP A 171 0.38 -6.37 -9.75
CA TRP A 171 -0.63 -6.18 -8.72
C TRP A 171 -1.30 -4.82 -8.89
N ILE A 172 -2.61 -4.79 -9.11
CA ILE A 172 -3.40 -3.57 -9.24
C ILE A 172 -4.33 -3.43 -8.03
N THR A 173 -4.17 -2.33 -7.30
CA THR A 173 -5.07 -1.89 -6.24
C THR A 173 -5.92 -0.74 -6.76
N SER A 174 -7.24 -0.83 -6.62
CA SER A 174 -8.16 0.31 -6.79
C SER A 174 -9.11 0.45 -5.59
N LYS A 175 -9.88 1.53 -5.57
CA LYS A 175 -10.72 1.93 -4.43
C LYS A 175 -12.04 2.50 -4.90
N LEU A 176 -13.11 2.05 -4.25
CA LEU A 176 -14.47 2.52 -4.42
C LEU A 176 -14.58 4.00 -4.02
N ASN A 177 -15.09 4.83 -4.92
CA ASN A 177 -15.32 6.24 -4.68
C ASN A 177 -16.40 6.46 -3.61
N ASN A 178 -16.19 7.51 -2.81
CA ASN A 178 -17.10 7.98 -1.76
C ASN A 178 -18.55 8.23 -2.27
N GLY A 179 -18.75 8.48 -3.56
CA GLY A 179 -20.06 8.62 -4.19
C GLY A 179 -20.85 7.33 -4.37
N PHE A 180 -20.26 6.16 -4.17
CA PHE A 180 -20.82 4.87 -4.58
C PHE A 180 -20.98 3.86 -3.43
N HIS A 181 -21.25 4.33 -2.21
CA HIS A 181 -21.37 3.46 -1.03
C HIS A 181 -22.61 2.56 -1.01
N ARG A 182 -23.67 2.90 -1.75
CA ARG A 182 -24.86 2.04 -1.82
C ARG A 182 -24.54 0.79 -2.66
N PRO A 183 -25.04 -0.41 -2.30
CA PRO A 183 -24.67 -1.65 -3.00
C PRO A 183 -24.82 -1.62 -4.52
N ASP A 184 -25.94 -1.10 -5.04
CA ASP A 184 -26.16 -0.99 -6.49
C ASP A 184 -25.21 0.02 -7.16
N ASP A 185 -24.79 1.06 -6.43
CA ASP A 185 -23.84 2.06 -6.92
C ASP A 185 -22.43 1.45 -6.97
N ALA A 186 -22.04 0.71 -5.92
CA ALA A 186 -20.78 -0.01 -5.86
C ALA A 186 -20.64 -1.05 -6.97
N GLU A 187 -21.70 -1.78 -7.31
CA GLU A 187 -21.70 -2.73 -8.43
C GLU A 187 -21.36 -2.04 -9.76
N ARG A 188 -22.02 -0.91 -10.05
CA ARG A 188 -21.75 -0.14 -11.28
C ARG A 188 -20.35 0.47 -11.29
N ALA A 189 -19.87 0.92 -10.13
CA ALA A 189 -18.54 1.47 -9.98
C ALA A 189 -17.46 0.41 -10.23
N MET A 190 -17.61 -0.79 -9.66
CA MET A 190 -16.70 -1.90 -9.91
C MET A 190 -16.65 -2.30 -11.40
N ASP A 191 -17.80 -2.37 -12.07
CA ASP A 191 -17.86 -2.65 -13.50
C ASP A 191 -17.13 -1.58 -14.33
N GLN A 192 -17.23 -0.31 -13.92
CA GLN A 192 -16.51 0.81 -14.55
C GLN A 192 -15.00 0.73 -14.31
N THR A 193 -14.56 0.47 -13.08
CA THR A 193 -13.13 0.24 -12.75
C THR A 193 -12.51 -0.85 -13.64
N LEU A 194 -13.19 -1.99 -13.78
CA LEU A 194 -12.70 -3.09 -14.63
C LEU A 194 -12.65 -2.70 -16.11
N ALA A 195 -13.64 -1.96 -16.59
CA ALA A 195 -13.68 -1.46 -17.95
C ALA A 195 -12.55 -0.46 -18.24
N ASP A 196 -12.31 0.49 -17.32
CA ASP A 196 -11.27 1.50 -17.47
C ASP A 196 -9.87 0.89 -17.37
N LEU A 197 -9.63 0.00 -16.40
CA LEU A 197 -8.37 -0.73 -16.29
C LEU A 197 -8.16 -1.74 -17.44
N GLY A 198 -9.21 -2.09 -18.19
CA GLY A 198 -9.14 -3.06 -19.28
C GLY A 198 -8.81 -4.48 -18.80
N THR A 199 -9.32 -4.87 -17.63
CA THR A 199 -9.02 -6.17 -16.99
C THR A 199 -10.29 -6.80 -16.42
N ASP A 200 -10.27 -8.12 -16.20
CA ASP A 200 -11.39 -8.87 -15.63
C ASP A 200 -11.36 -8.90 -14.09
N HIS A 201 -10.26 -8.46 -13.47
CA HIS A 201 -10.14 -8.37 -12.03
C HIS A 201 -9.08 -7.35 -11.57
N VAL A 202 -9.26 -6.85 -10.34
CA VAL A 202 -8.21 -6.19 -9.56
C VAL A 202 -7.63 -7.15 -8.52
N ASP A 203 -6.38 -6.93 -8.14
CA ASP A 203 -5.71 -7.75 -7.12
C ASP A 203 -6.15 -7.38 -5.71
N LEU A 204 -6.46 -6.09 -5.50
CA LEU A 204 -7.03 -5.56 -4.27
C LEU A 204 -8.06 -4.47 -4.60
N PHE A 205 -9.24 -4.55 -3.98
CA PHE A 205 -10.25 -3.49 -4.05
C PHE A 205 -10.59 -2.98 -2.65
N LEU A 206 -10.60 -1.66 -2.47
CA LEU A 206 -10.76 -1.02 -1.16
C LEU A 206 -12.04 -0.18 -1.07
N ILE A 207 -12.70 -0.16 0.09
CA ILE A 207 -13.53 1.01 0.45
C ILE A 207 -12.57 2.18 0.73
N HIS A 208 -12.70 3.31 0.03
CA HIS A 208 -11.73 4.40 0.13
C HIS A 208 -11.82 5.18 1.46
N TRP A 209 -13.04 5.40 1.98
CA TRP A 209 -13.28 6.01 3.29
C TRP A 209 -14.50 5.38 3.97
N PRO A 210 -14.56 5.29 5.31
CA PRO A 210 -15.73 4.74 6.00
C PRO A 210 -16.96 5.66 5.92
N LEU A 211 -16.76 6.98 5.83
CA LEU A 211 -17.82 8.01 5.79
C LEU A 211 -18.93 7.79 6.85
N PRO A 212 -18.59 7.69 8.15
CA PRO A 212 -19.57 7.33 9.20
C PRO A 212 -20.70 8.35 9.38
N THR A 213 -20.53 9.58 8.87
CA THR A 213 -21.54 10.65 8.90
C THR A 213 -22.40 10.73 7.63
N GLN A 214 -22.10 9.93 6.60
CA GLN A 214 -22.85 9.84 5.35
C GLN A 214 -23.48 8.45 5.23
N TYR A 215 -24.47 8.30 4.35
CA TYR A 215 -25.13 7.00 4.10
C TYR A 215 -25.62 6.30 5.37
N ASP A 216 -26.11 7.07 6.35
CA ASP A 216 -26.53 6.56 7.67
C ASP A 216 -25.41 5.82 8.45
N GLY A 217 -24.14 6.06 8.09
CA GLY A 217 -22.97 5.36 8.62
C GLY A 217 -22.88 3.90 8.17
N ASP A 218 -23.53 3.52 7.06
CA ASP A 218 -23.67 2.13 6.62
C ASP A 218 -22.57 1.66 5.65
N TYR A 219 -21.31 1.82 6.06
CA TYR A 219 -20.19 1.17 5.37
C TYR A 219 -20.21 -0.37 5.48
N VAL A 220 -21.06 -0.93 6.35
CA VAL A 220 -21.28 -2.38 6.48
C VAL A 220 -21.94 -2.94 5.23
N SER A 221 -22.99 -2.29 4.72
CA SER A 221 -23.61 -2.68 3.43
C SER A 221 -22.65 -2.53 2.25
N THR A 222 -21.81 -1.49 2.26
CA THR A 222 -20.75 -1.32 1.26
C THR A 222 -19.75 -2.46 1.32
N TRP A 223 -19.32 -2.87 2.52
CA TRP A 223 -18.40 -3.99 2.70
C TRP A 223 -18.97 -5.32 2.19
N LYS A 224 -20.25 -5.58 2.44
CA LYS A 224 -20.96 -6.76 1.89
C LYS A 224 -20.99 -6.77 0.36
N ALA A 225 -21.02 -5.60 -0.30
CA ALA A 225 -20.84 -5.53 -1.75
C ALA A 225 -19.42 -5.96 -2.17
N LEU A 226 -18.38 -5.52 -1.46
CA LEU A 226 -17.01 -5.97 -1.71
C LEU A 226 -16.83 -7.48 -1.46
N GLU A 227 -17.46 -8.03 -0.43
CA GLU A 227 -17.48 -9.49 -0.18
C GLU A 227 -18.02 -10.26 -1.40
N LYS A 228 -19.05 -9.72 -2.05
CA LYS A 228 -19.56 -10.26 -3.31
C LYS A 228 -18.56 -10.14 -4.45
N PHE A 229 -17.86 -9.00 -4.60
CA PHE A 229 -16.81 -8.82 -5.62
C PHE A 229 -15.64 -9.80 -5.41
N LYS A 230 -15.35 -10.15 -4.16
CA LYS A 230 -14.39 -11.21 -3.85
C LYS A 230 -14.91 -12.58 -4.26
N ALA A 231 -16.17 -12.88 -3.92
CA ALA A 231 -16.79 -14.18 -4.17
C ALA A 231 -16.95 -14.48 -5.67
N ASP A 232 -17.24 -13.47 -6.49
CA ASP A 232 -17.36 -13.62 -7.95
C ASP A 232 -16.02 -13.46 -8.70
N GLY A 233 -14.95 -13.06 -7.99
CA GLY A 233 -13.59 -13.03 -8.50
C GLY A 233 -13.19 -11.73 -9.21
N ARG A 234 -14.07 -10.72 -9.25
CA ARG A 234 -13.75 -9.38 -9.76
C ARG A 234 -12.69 -8.67 -8.90
N ALA A 235 -12.63 -8.97 -7.61
CA ALA A 235 -11.54 -8.59 -6.73
C ALA A 235 -10.88 -9.84 -6.14
N ARG A 236 -9.56 -9.97 -6.25
CA ARG A 236 -8.85 -11.13 -5.67
C ARG A 236 -8.78 -11.02 -4.14
N SER A 237 -8.43 -9.84 -3.67
CA SER A 237 -8.43 -9.44 -2.26
C SER A 237 -9.36 -8.24 -2.09
N ILE A 238 -9.93 -8.07 -0.91
CA ILE A 238 -10.69 -6.88 -0.55
C ILE A 238 -10.15 -6.31 0.76
N GLY A 239 -10.19 -5.00 0.89
CA GLY A 239 -9.70 -4.31 2.08
C GLY A 239 -10.41 -3.00 2.29
N VAL A 240 -9.93 -2.23 3.25
CA VAL A 240 -10.48 -0.91 3.57
C VAL A 240 -9.38 0.14 3.57
N SER A 241 -9.76 1.40 3.51
CA SER A 241 -8.87 2.54 3.61
C SER A 241 -9.44 3.54 4.60
N ASN A 242 -8.59 4.06 5.47
CA ASN A 242 -8.94 5.03 6.51
C ASN A 242 -9.91 4.49 7.58
N PHE A 243 -9.95 3.19 7.84
CA PHE A 243 -10.81 2.64 8.91
C PHE A 243 -10.10 2.74 10.26
N GLN A 244 -10.79 3.28 11.26
CA GLN A 244 -10.38 3.27 12.67
C GLN A 244 -10.75 1.94 13.33
N VAL A 245 -10.24 1.71 14.54
CA VAL A 245 -10.49 0.46 15.30
C VAL A 245 -11.99 0.18 15.43
N ASP A 246 -12.80 1.16 15.84
CA ASP A 246 -14.24 0.99 16.01
C ASP A 246 -14.96 0.61 14.70
N HIS A 247 -14.49 1.13 13.55
CA HIS A 247 -15.02 0.75 12.24
C HIS A 247 -14.69 -0.71 11.89
N LEU A 248 -13.45 -1.12 12.16
CA LEU A 248 -12.99 -2.50 11.92
C LEU A 248 -13.70 -3.49 12.84
N GLU A 249 -13.92 -3.14 14.11
CA GLU A 249 -14.68 -3.97 15.03
C GLU A 249 -16.15 -4.10 14.59
N ARG A 250 -16.74 -3.05 14.03
CA ARG A 250 -18.10 -3.13 13.49
C ARG A 250 -18.17 -4.09 12.30
N LEU A 251 -17.25 -3.99 11.35
CA LEU A 251 -17.14 -4.98 10.27
C LEU A 251 -16.96 -6.39 10.83
N ALA A 252 -16.17 -6.53 11.91
CA ALA A 252 -15.96 -7.83 12.55
C ALA A 252 -17.22 -8.47 13.14
N ARG A 253 -18.14 -7.66 13.64
CA ARG A 253 -19.41 -8.13 14.21
C ARG A 253 -20.47 -8.42 13.15
N GLU A 254 -20.43 -7.74 12.01
CA GLU A 254 -21.57 -7.67 11.07
C GLU A 254 -21.32 -8.30 9.69
N CYS A 255 -20.10 -8.74 9.41
CA CYS A 255 -19.64 -9.21 8.09
C CYS A 255 -18.89 -10.55 8.17
N ASP A 256 -18.62 -11.16 7.01
CA ASP A 256 -18.10 -12.53 6.88
C ASP A 256 -16.63 -12.58 6.42
N VAL A 257 -16.05 -11.47 5.97
CA VAL A 257 -14.66 -11.41 5.49
C VAL A 257 -13.87 -10.37 6.28
N VAL A 258 -12.75 -10.81 6.86
CA VAL A 258 -11.74 -9.90 7.41
C VAL A 258 -11.10 -9.10 6.27
N PRO A 259 -11.00 -7.77 6.37
CA PRO A 259 -10.23 -6.98 5.41
C PRO A 259 -8.80 -7.52 5.28
N ALA A 260 -8.32 -7.75 4.05
CA ALA A 260 -6.96 -8.21 3.84
C ALA A 260 -5.93 -7.12 4.20
N VAL A 261 -6.34 -5.86 3.98
CA VAL A 261 -5.54 -4.65 4.16
C VAL A 261 -6.40 -3.55 4.80
N ASN A 262 -5.78 -2.72 5.64
CA ASN A 262 -6.27 -1.39 5.97
C ASN A 262 -5.23 -0.34 5.52
N GLN A 263 -5.59 0.44 4.50
CA GLN A 263 -4.76 1.48 3.93
C GLN A 263 -4.96 2.80 4.69
N ILE A 264 -3.99 3.23 5.50
CA ILE A 264 -4.12 4.35 6.44
C ILE A 264 -2.95 5.34 6.34
N GLU A 265 -3.16 6.57 6.84
CA GLU A 265 -2.08 7.54 6.96
C GLU A 265 -1.07 7.02 7.96
N VAL A 266 0.17 6.87 7.51
CA VAL A 266 1.30 6.50 8.37
C VAL A 266 2.54 7.19 7.85
N HIS A 267 3.25 7.88 8.73
CA HIS A 267 4.58 8.45 8.48
C HIS A 267 5.25 8.76 9.84
N PRO A 268 6.53 9.15 9.91
CA PRO A 268 7.22 9.34 11.19
C PRO A 268 6.53 10.26 12.21
N TYR A 269 5.83 11.31 11.76
CA TYR A 269 5.07 12.19 12.66
C TYR A 269 3.67 11.67 13.06
N PHE A 270 3.15 10.65 12.39
CA PHE A 270 1.86 10.04 12.68
C PHE A 270 1.95 8.55 12.39
N THR A 271 2.40 7.81 13.39
CA THR A 271 2.71 6.37 13.26
C THR A 271 1.46 5.48 13.30
N ASN A 272 0.36 6.04 13.80
CA ASN A 272 -0.97 5.43 13.84
C ASN A 272 -0.99 4.04 14.51
N GLU A 273 -0.20 3.87 15.57
CA GLU A 273 0.08 2.55 16.17
C GLU A 273 -1.17 1.84 16.72
N ALA A 274 -2.19 2.56 17.18
CA ALA A 274 -3.42 1.94 17.67
C ALA A 274 -4.12 1.13 16.57
N VAL A 275 -4.31 1.73 15.38
CA VAL A 275 -4.95 1.06 14.24
C VAL A 275 -4.04 -0.02 13.67
N ARG A 276 -2.73 0.22 13.59
CA ARG A 276 -1.75 -0.79 13.14
C ARG A 276 -1.70 -2.01 14.04
N ALA A 277 -1.68 -1.81 15.36
CA ALA A 277 -1.67 -2.91 16.33
C ALA A 277 -2.93 -3.76 16.22
N TYR A 278 -4.11 -3.14 16.13
CA TYR A 278 -5.35 -3.85 15.89
C TYR A 278 -5.29 -4.66 14.58
N GLY A 279 -4.79 -4.05 13.50
CA GLY A 279 -4.63 -4.73 12.21
C GLY A 279 -3.73 -5.95 12.32
N SER A 280 -2.55 -5.81 12.94
CA SER A 280 -1.62 -6.92 13.15
C SER A 280 -2.23 -8.05 13.98
N GLU A 281 -3.02 -7.75 15.01
CA GLU A 281 -3.68 -8.76 15.85
C GLU A 281 -4.74 -9.56 15.07
N HIS A 282 -5.38 -8.93 14.08
CA HIS A 282 -6.46 -9.53 13.29
C HIS A 282 -6.02 -9.97 11.88
N GLY A 283 -4.71 -9.96 11.59
CA GLY A 283 -4.17 -10.37 10.29
C GLY A 283 -4.51 -9.41 9.14
N ILE A 284 -4.78 -8.15 9.45
CA ILE A 284 -5.03 -7.08 8.47
C ILE A 284 -3.70 -6.36 8.24
N ALA A 285 -3.16 -6.44 7.02
CA ALA A 285 -1.92 -5.77 6.69
C ALA A 285 -2.10 -4.24 6.64
N THR A 286 -1.09 -3.49 7.07
CA THR A 286 -1.10 -2.03 6.97
C THR A 286 -0.50 -1.59 5.63
N GLU A 287 -1.29 -0.84 4.87
CA GLU A 287 -0.81 -0.05 3.73
C GLU A 287 -0.67 1.41 4.15
N ALA A 288 0.55 1.94 4.14
CA ALA A 288 0.86 3.29 4.58
C ALA A 288 0.79 4.28 3.40
N TRP A 289 -0.28 5.08 3.35
CA TRP A 289 -0.37 6.20 2.41
C TRP A 289 0.28 7.46 2.98
N SER A 290 0.75 8.34 2.09
CA SER A 290 1.59 9.52 2.42
C SER A 290 2.82 9.18 3.28
N PRO A 291 3.63 8.17 2.92
CA PRO A 291 4.72 7.65 3.77
C PRO A 291 5.81 8.68 4.12
N ILE A 292 5.89 9.80 3.39
CA ILE A 292 6.84 10.89 3.64
C ILE A 292 6.16 12.18 4.12
N ALA A 293 4.92 12.11 4.63
CA ALA A 293 4.15 13.27 5.12
C ALA A 293 4.10 14.43 4.12
N GLN A 294 3.91 14.13 2.82
CA GLN A 294 4.00 15.11 1.72
C GLN A 294 5.30 15.93 1.67
N GLY A 295 6.39 15.38 2.23
CA GLY A 295 7.70 16.03 2.35
C GLY A 295 8.00 16.61 3.72
N GLY A 296 7.04 16.66 4.65
CA GLY A 296 7.18 17.29 5.96
C GLY A 296 8.26 16.68 6.87
N VAL A 297 8.58 15.40 6.68
CA VAL A 297 9.63 14.69 7.45
C VAL A 297 11.02 14.80 6.83
N LEU A 298 11.15 15.28 5.58
CA LEU A 298 12.40 15.20 4.83
C LEU A 298 13.51 16.13 5.36
N LYS A 299 13.17 17.06 6.24
CA LYS A 299 14.09 17.99 6.92
C LYS A 299 14.22 17.71 8.42
N ASP A 300 13.62 16.63 8.92
CA ASP A 300 13.73 16.28 10.33
C ASP A 300 15.20 16.02 10.70
N PRO A 301 15.73 16.58 11.81
CA PRO A 301 17.13 16.40 12.20
C PRO A 301 17.52 14.93 12.44
N VAL A 302 16.63 14.12 13.02
CA VAL A 302 16.89 12.70 13.29
C VAL A 302 17.01 11.93 11.96
N ILE A 303 16.08 12.18 11.04
CA ILE A 303 16.10 11.52 9.72
C ILE A 303 17.31 11.97 8.90
N SER A 304 17.67 13.25 8.98
CA SER A 304 18.83 13.82 8.28
C SER A 304 20.14 13.22 8.78
N GLU A 305 20.33 13.12 10.10
CA GLU A 305 21.50 12.48 10.72
C GLU A 305 21.64 11.01 10.28
N ILE A 306 20.53 10.26 10.29
CA ILE A 306 20.51 8.86 9.85
C ILE A 306 20.85 8.75 8.36
N ALA A 307 20.26 9.62 7.52
CA ALA A 307 20.49 9.68 6.08
C ALA A 307 21.95 9.93 5.73
N GLU A 308 22.60 10.89 6.39
CA GLU A 308 24.03 11.18 6.24
C GLU A 308 24.88 9.96 6.61
N ARG A 309 24.57 9.30 7.74
CA ARG A 309 25.33 8.14 8.23
C ARG A 309 25.22 6.95 7.27
N VAL A 310 24.05 6.68 6.69
CA VAL A 310 23.84 5.54 5.78
C VAL A 310 24.10 5.86 4.31
N GLY A 311 24.41 7.13 3.98
CA GLY A 311 24.71 7.58 2.62
C GLY A 311 23.51 7.51 1.66
N LYS A 312 22.29 7.75 2.16
CA LYS A 312 21.04 7.73 1.38
C LYS A 312 20.26 9.03 1.60
N SER A 313 19.23 9.28 0.79
CA SER A 313 18.37 10.46 0.99
C SER A 313 17.44 10.28 2.20
N THR A 314 16.94 11.40 2.76
CA THR A 314 15.94 11.36 3.84
C THR A 314 14.65 10.67 3.42
N ALA A 315 14.28 10.77 2.14
CA ALA A 315 13.16 10.01 1.57
C ALA A 315 13.43 8.50 1.61
N GLN A 316 14.60 8.04 1.15
CA GLN A 316 14.94 6.61 1.19
C GLN A 316 15.01 6.07 2.62
N VAL A 317 15.55 6.82 3.58
CA VAL A 317 15.54 6.45 5.00
C VAL A 317 14.12 6.31 5.53
N THR A 318 13.24 7.26 5.21
CA THR A 318 11.84 7.23 5.64
C THR A 318 11.09 6.04 5.03
N LEU A 319 11.29 5.76 3.74
CA LEU A 319 10.67 4.63 3.08
C LEU A 319 11.21 3.29 3.61
N ALA A 320 12.53 3.18 3.84
CA ALA A 320 13.13 1.99 4.44
C ALA A 320 12.63 1.73 5.87
N TRP A 321 12.31 2.79 6.63
CA TRP A 321 11.68 2.66 7.96
C TRP A 321 10.30 1.99 7.88
N HIS A 322 9.47 2.32 6.90
CA HIS A 322 8.21 1.60 6.65
C HIS A 322 8.44 0.14 6.31
N ILE A 323 9.41 -0.15 5.43
CA ILE A 323 9.75 -1.53 5.07
C ILE A 323 10.16 -2.33 6.31
N ALA A 324 11.00 -1.76 7.18
CA ALA A 324 11.44 -2.39 8.43
C ALA A 324 10.29 -2.63 9.43
N ARG A 325 9.23 -1.82 9.37
CA ARG A 325 8.00 -1.96 10.17
C ARG A 325 7.02 -3.00 9.61
N GLY A 326 7.27 -3.54 8.43
CA GLY A 326 6.34 -4.44 7.74
C GLY A 326 5.18 -3.72 7.05
N ASP A 327 5.24 -2.39 6.92
CA ASP A 327 4.22 -1.63 6.20
C ASP A 327 4.38 -1.86 4.68
N ILE A 328 3.26 -1.91 3.97
CA ILE A 328 3.22 -1.82 2.51
C ILE A 328 3.15 -0.34 2.14
N ILE A 329 3.96 0.15 1.21
CA ILE A 329 4.04 1.57 0.82
C ILE A 329 4.01 1.75 -0.68
N PHE A 330 3.47 2.88 -1.14
CA PHE A 330 3.37 3.20 -2.57
C PHE A 330 3.65 4.68 -2.85
N PRO A 331 4.88 5.16 -2.61
CA PRO A 331 5.22 6.57 -2.76
C PRO A 331 5.04 7.03 -4.22
N LYS A 332 4.29 8.11 -4.41
CA LYS A 332 4.07 8.75 -5.72
C LYS A 332 5.26 9.58 -6.17
N SER A 333 5.60 9.53 -7.46
CA SER A 333 6.45 10.54 -8.10
C SER A 333 6.25 10.56 -9.61
N VAL A 334 6.31 11.74 -10.22
CA VAL A 334 6.34 11.91 -11.70
C VAL A 334 7.76 12.14 -12.22
N THR A 335 8.76 12.23 -11.34
CA THR A 335 10.15 12.48 -11.74
C THR A 335 10.90 11.15 -11.82
N PRO A 336 11.38 10.73 -13.01
CA PRO A 336 12.00 9.41 -13.19
C PRO A 336 13.14 9.10 -12.22
N GLU A 337 13.96 10.09 -11.88
CA GLU A 337 15.06 9.94 -10.92
C GLU A 337 14.55 9.62 -9.52
N ARG A 338 13.44 10.26 -9.10
CA ARG A 338 12.81 9.99 -7.80
C ARG A 338 12.11 8.64 -7.77
N VAL A 339 11.48 8.23 -8.88
CA VAL A 339 10.90 6.88 -9.02
C VAL A 339 11.97 5.81 -8.79
N ARG A 340 13.13 5.94 -9.45
CA ARG A 340 14.26 5.00 -9.26
C ARG A 340 14.86 5.08 -7.87
N ALA A 341 14.99 6.28 -7.29
CA ALA A 341 15.50 6.45 -5.93
C ALA A 341 14.58 5.84 -4.87
N ASN A 342 13.26 5.98 -5.02
CA ASN A 342 12.27 5.38 -4.12
C ASN A 342 12.24 3.84 -4.23
N PHE A 343 12.69 3.28 -5.36
CA PHE A 343 12.86 1.84 -5.53
C PHE A 343 14.12 1.30 -4.84
N ASP A 344 15.19 2.10 -4.79
CA ASP A 344 16.48 1.76 -4.19
C ASP A 344 16.50 1.95 -2.66
N ILE A 345 15.62 1.24 -1.96
CA ILE A 345 15.41 1.37 -0.49
C ILE A 345 15.70 0.09 0.32
N PHE A 346 15.89 -1.05 -0.35
CA PHE A 346 16.02 -2.35 0.33
C PHE A 346 17.43 -2.65 0.86
N ASP A 347 18.43 -1.87 0.45
CA ASP A 347 19.81 -1.96 0.90
C ASP A 347 20.16 -0.88 1.94
N VAL A 348 19.18 -0.07 2.37
CA VAL A 348 19.37 0.96 3.38
C VAL A 348 19.63 0.30 4.73
N GLY A 349 20.85 0.42 5.24
CA GLY A 349 21.30 -0.19 6.49
C GLY A 349 20.79 0.52 7.74
N LEU A 350 19.47 0.49 7.97
CA LEU A 350 18.87 0.94 9.23
C LEU A 350 19.14 -0.08 10.34
N THR A 351 19.57 0.42 11.49
CA THR A 351 19.65 -0.35 12.74
C THR A 351 18.30 -0.33 13.46
N GLU A 352 18.09 -1.25 14.41
CA GLU A 352 16.90 -1.20 15.27
C GLU A 352 16.78 0.13 16.04
N GLU A 353 17.92 0.74 16.39
CA GLU A 353 17.93 2.04 17.06
C GLU A 353 17.45 3.15 16.12
N ASP A 354 17.85 3.13 14.85
CA ASP A 354 17.34 4.09 13.87
C ASP A 354 15.83 3.97 13.72
N VAL A 355 15.32 2.73 13.64
CA VAL A 355 13.89 2.48 13.55
C VAL A 355 13.17 3.02 14.78
N ARG A 356 13.69 2.78 15.99
CA ARG A 356 13.14 3.34 17.24
C ARG A 356 13.16 4.86 17.26
N ARG A 357 14.28 5.49 16.86
CA ARG A 357 14.44 6.95 16.83
C ARG A 357 13.46 7.62 15.87
N ILE A 358 13.25 7.04 14.68
CA ILE A 358 12.29 7.55 13.71
C ILE A 358 10.86 7.35 14.21
N THR A 359 10.54 6.18 14.79
CA THR A 359 9.21 5.92 15.38
C THR A 359 8.91 6.87 16.55
N ALA A 360 9.91 7.28 17.32
CA ALA A 360 9.76 8.23 18.42
C ALA A 360 9.47 9.68 17.98
N LEU A 361 9.49 9.97 16.67
CA LEU A 361 9.06 11.26 16.12
C LEU A 361 7.54 11.42 16.10
N ASP A 362 6.80 10.37 16.45
CA ASP A 362 5.34 10.37 16.48
C ASP A 362 4.79 11.53 17.33
N LYS A 363 3.83 12.25 16.76
CA LYS A 363 3.13 13.36 17.40
C LYS A 363 1.67 13.01 17.71
N GLY A 364 1.26 11.75 17.47
CA GLY A 364 -0.14 11.36 17.54
C GLY A 364 -0.99 12.19 16.57
N GLU A 365 -2.22 12.50 16.96
CA GLU A 365 -3.16 13.26 16.11
C GLU A 365 -2.62 14.62 15.64
N ASP A 366 -1.76 15.29 16.41
CA ASP A 366 -1.14 16.57 15.99
C ASP A 366 -0.20 16.41 14.78
N GLY A 367 0.24 15.18 14.50
CA GLY A 367 1.04 14.86 13.33
C GLY A 367 0.25 14.52 12.07
N ARG A 368 -1.07 14.28 12.18
CA ARG A 368 -1.92 13.92 11.05
C ARG A 368 -1.95 15.06 10.02
N THR A 369 -1.73 14.73 8.76
CA THR A 369 -1.81 15.67 7.63
C THR A 369 -3.06 15.44 6.77
N GLY A 370 -3.65 14.25 6.84
CA GLY A 370 -4.90 13.88 6.20
C GLY A 370 -6.16 14.29 6.94
N PRO A 371 -7.32 14.10 6.29
CA PRO A 371 -8.62 14.20 6.95
C PRO A 371 -8.76 13.16 8.08
N ASN A 372 -9.49 13.53 9.14
CA ASN A 372 -9.85 12.59 10.20
C ASN A 372 -10.97 11.64 9.70
N PRO A 373 -10.78 10.31 9.73
CA PRO A 373 -11.77 9.38 9.19
C PRO A 373 -13.12 9.31 9.93
N ASP A 374 -13.17 9.76 11.18
CA ASP A 374 -14.41 9.76 11.97
C ASP A 374 -15.36 10.91 11.56
N THR A 375 -14.83 11.91 10.86
CA THR A 375 -15.58 13.12 10.48
C THR A 375 -15.52 13.44 8.99
N PHE A 376 -14.61 12.83 8.24
CA PHE A 376 -14.47 13.09 6.80
C PHE A 376 -15.70 12.60 6.03
N ASP A 377 -16.26 13.49 5.21
CA ASP A 377 -17.58 13.29 4.60
C ASP A 377 -17.67 13.79 3.14
N MET A 378 -16.52 14.07 2.51
CA MET A 378 -16.47 14.62 1.16
C MET A 378 -16.89 13.59 0.12
N ILE A 379 -17.91 13.94 -0.68
CA ILE A 379 -18.35 13.20 -1.86
C ILE A 379 -17.88 13.99 -3.10
N PRO A 380 -17.01 13.41 -3.94
CA PRO A 380 -16.60 14.03 -5.20
C PRO A 380 -17.80 14.30 -6.10
N SER A 381 -17.79 15.47 -6.76
CA SER A 381 -18.87 15.95 -7.63
C SER A 381 -18.97 15.23 -8.95
#